data_AF-A0A815CVQ6-F1
#
_entry.id   AF-A0A815CVQ6-F1
#
_cell.length_a   1.000
_cell.length_b   1.000
_cell.length_c   1.000
_cell.angle_alpha   90.00
_cell.angle_beta   90.00
_cell.angle_gamma   90.00
#
_symmetry.space_group_name_H-M   'P 1'
#
loop_
_entity.id
_entity.type
_entity.pdbx_description
1 polymer ?
#
loop_
_entity_poly.entity_id
_entity_poly.type
_entity_poly.pdbx_seq_one_letter_code
_entity_poly.pdbx_strand_id
1 'polypeptide(L)'
;MMCCLSAEAREQKQINREIEKQLRLDKKNQRRELKLLLLGTGESGKSTFIKQMRIIHGTGYSEEDKRSFVKLVYQNIFMAMHSMIRAMDTLKIQYRDKRNEHEHAALVRSVDYETVTTFEPQYVEAIKSLWNDPGIKECYDRRREYQLTDSAKYYLDSIDRIASPGYLPTEQDVLRVRVPTTGIIEYPFDLENIIFRMVDVGGQRSERRKWIHCFENVTSIMFLAALSEYDQVLVESDNENRMEESKALFRTIITYPWFTNSSVILFLNKKDLLEEKIMHSHLVDYFPEFDGPKRDAQAAREFILKMYVDLNPDSDKIIYSHFTCATDTENIRFVFAAVKDTILQLNLKEEQVKNINMADQDATGISAAELKKKRTFRKFTFRGVDLDQLLDMNNEQLMPLLHCRARRRLSRGLKRKPMALIKRLRKAKKETPELEKPQAIKTHLRDMIIVPEMVGCVVGVHQGKTFNSIEIKPEMIGYYLGEFSITYKPVKHGRPGIGATHSSRFIPLK
;
A
#
# COMPACT_ATOMS: atom_id res chain seq x y z
N MET A 1 -43.13 29.26 5.05
CA MET A 1 -43.83 28.21 5.82
C MET A 1 -42.87 27.52 6.79
N MET A 2 -42.70 28.04 8.02
CA MET A 2 -41.74 27.49 9.00
C MET A 2 -42.37 27.25 10.41
N CYS A 3 -43.70 27.34 10.51
CA CYS A 3 -44.42 27.36 11.80
C CYS A 3 -45.00 26.02 12.28
N CYS A 4 -44.85 24.91 11.55
CA CYS A 4 -45.52 23.63 11.88
C CYS A 4 -44.57 22.42 12.03
N LEU A 5 -43.27 22.64 12.27
CA LEU A 5 -42.33 21.54 12.54
C LEU A 5 -42.19 21.34 14.05
N SER A 6 -42.29 20.10 14.52
CA SER A 6 -41.99 19.73 15.91
C SER A 6 -40.54 20.13 16.27
N ALA A 7 -40.26 20.31 17.56
CA ALA A 7 -38.92 20.67 18.04
C ALA A 7 -37.85 19.67 17.53
N GLU A 8 -38.16 18.36 17.60
CA GLU A 8 -37.32 17.29 17.04
C GLU A 8 -37.09 17.41 15.53
N ALA A 9 -38.12 17.77 14.75
CA ALA A 9 -37.98 17.94 13.30
C ALA A 9 -37.16 19.18 12.92
N ARG A 10 -37.13 20.20 13.78
CA ARG A 10 -36.24 21.37 13.61
C ARG A 10 -34.80 21.01 13.93
N GLU A 11 -34.57 20.25 15.00
CA GLU A 11 -33.25 19.77 15.42
C GLU A 11 -32.65 18.82 14.38
N GLN A 12 -33.40 17.82 13.90
CA GLN A 12 -32.97 16.93 12.81
C GLN A 12 -32.60 17.70 11.54
N LYS A 13 -33.33 18.78 11.22
CA LYS A 13 -33.05 19.61 10.06
C LYS A 13 -31.80 20.48 10.24
N GLN A 14 -31.48 20.90 11.47
CA GLN A 14 -30.22 21.55 11.80
C GLN A 14 -29.05 20.57 11.71
N ILE A 15 -29.17 19.38 12.32
CA ILE A 15 -28.16 18.32 12.24
C ILE A 15 -27.89 17.93 10.79
N ASN A 16 -28.93 17.72 9.99
CA ASN A 16 -28.77 17.37 8.57
C ASN A 16 -28.11 18.50 7.76
N ARG A 17 -28.39 19.77 8.08
CA ARG A 17 -27.70 20.91 7.44
C ARG A 17 -26.22 20.96 7.81
N GLU A 18 -25.87 20.69 9.06
CA GLU A 18 -24.48 20.66 9.48
C GLU A 18 -23.74 19.49 8.83
N ILE A 19 -24.36 18.30 8.78
CA ILE A 19 -23.82 17.15 8.04
C ILE A 19 -23.62 17.48 6.55
N GLU A 20 -24.61 18.10 5.88
CA GLU A 20 -24.46 18.50 4.48
C GLU A 20 -23.34 19.52 4.27
N LYS A 21 -23.17 20.45 5.21
CA LYS A 21 -22.08 21.43 5.19
C LYS A 21 -20.72 20.75 5.36
N GLN A 22 -20.61 19.81 6.30
CA GLN A 22 -19.41 18.99 6.51
C GLN A 22 -19.08 18.17 5.27
N LEU A 23 -20.06 17.47 4.68
CA LEU A 23 -19.87 16.69 3.46
C LEU A 23 -19.42 17.55 2.27
N ARG A 24 -19.89 18.80 2.17
CA ARG A 24 -19.43 19.72 1.12
C ARG A 24 -17.99 20.16 1.34
N LEU A 25 -17.60 20.41 2.59
CA LEU A 25 -16.22 20.73 2.96
C LEU A 25 -15.29 19.55 2.69
N ASP A 26 -15.65 18.35 3.13
CA ASP A 26 -14.89 17.12 2.91
C ASP A 26 -14.73 16.85 1.42
N LYS A 27 -15.77 17.03 0.61
CA LYS A 27 -15.69 16.87 -0.85
C LYS A 27 -14.79 17.92 -1.50
N LYS A 28 -14.73 19.14 -0.97
CA LYS A 28 -13.83 20.18 -1.46
C LYS A 28 -12.38 19.87 -1.11
N ASN A 29 -12.14 19.37 0.11
CA ASN A 29 -10.82 18.96 0.57
C ASN A 29 -10.31 17.73 -0.19
N GLN A 30 -11.17 16.73 -0.39
CA GLN A 30 -10.84 15.52 -1.16
C GLN A 30 -10.47 15.80 -2.62
N ARG A 31 -11.00 16.89 -3.22
CA ARG A 31 -10.60 17.32 -4.57
C ARG A 31 -9.20 17.94 -4.62
N ARG A 32 -8.72 18.47 -3.51
CA ARG A 32 -7.40 19.09 -3.36
C ARG A 32 -6.37 18.12 -2.81
N GLU A 33 -6.78 16.88 -2.57
CA GLU A 33 -5.95 15.84 -2.00
C GLU A 33 -5.31 15.03 -3.13
N LEU A 34 -3.98 15.02 -3.15
CA LEU A 34 -3.19 14.23 -4.09
C LEU A 34 -2.60 13.04 -3.34
N LYS A 35 -2.98 11.84 -3.76
CA LYS A 35 -2.53 10.60 -3.14
C LYS A 35 -1.28 10.08 -3.85
N LEU A 36 -0.19 10.02 -3.11
CA LEU A 36 1.11 9.52 -3.57
C LEU A 36 1.36 8.15 -2.95
N LEU A 37 1.57 7.14 -3.78
CA LEU A 37 1.78 5.77 -3.31
C LEU A 37 3.27 5.40 -3.43
N LEU A 38 3.92 5.13 -2.30
CA LEU A 38 5.32 4.68 -2.25
C LEU A 38 5.38 3.16 -2.37
N LEU A 39 5.94 2.67 -3.48
CA LEU A 39 6.10 1.24 -3.76
C LEU A 39 7.56 0.89 -3.92
N GLY A 40 7.90 -0.39 -3.77
CA GLY A 40 9.26 -0.90 -3.91
C GLY A 40 9.53 -2.09 -2.99
N THR A 41 10.59 -2.83 -3.27
CA THR A 41 11.05 -3.99 -2.47
C THR A 41 11.37 -3.61 -1.02
N GLY A 42 11.54 -4.59 -0.14
CA GLY A 42 12.07 -4.36 1.20
C GLY A 42 13.38 -3.57 1.14
N GLU A 43 13.65 -2.71 2.12
CA GLU A 43 14.91 -1.95 2.23
C GLU A 43 15.24 -0.95 1.10
N SER A 44 14.38 -0.77 0.10
CA SER A 44 14.55 0.23 -0.98
C SER A 44 14.60 1.70 -0.54
N GLY A 45 14.20 2.01 0.70
CA GLY A 45 14.26 3.35 1.30
C GLY A 45 12.93 4.12 1.39
N LYS A 46 11.78 3.44 1.22
CA LYS A 46 10.44 4.06 1.30
C LYS A 46 10.20 4.82 2.60
N SER A 47 10.43 4.16 3.74
CA SER A 47 10.20 4.79 5.04
C SER A 47 11.22 5.90 5.32
N THR A 48 12.45 5.79 4.80
CA THR A 48 13.42 6.90 4.85
C THR A 48 12.93 8.12 4.07
N PHE A 49 12.30 7.90 2.90
CA PHE A 49 11.68 8.97 2.13
C PHE A 49 10.55 9.67 2.91
N ILE A 50 9.67 8.91 3.60
CA ILE A 50 8.64 9.48 4.48
C ILE A 50 9.25 10.33 5.59
N LYS A 51 10.31 9.82 6.25
CA LYS A 51 11.00 10.56 7.31
C LYS A 51 11.56 11.88 6.78
N GLN A 52 12.13 11.90 5.57
CA GLN A 52 12.57 13.14 4.93
C GLN A 52 11.43 14.11 4.67
N MET A 53 10.27 13.62 4.22
CA MET A 53 9.09 14.47 4.02
C MET A 53 8.61 15.12 5.32
N ARG A 54 8.68 14.40 6.44
CA ARG A 54 8.40 14.97 7.76
C ARG A 54 9.40 16.06 8.17
N ILE A 55 10.68 15.93 7.78
CA ILE A 55 11.71 16.95 8.05
C ILE A 55 11.54 18.18 7.16
N ILE A 56 11.29 17.99 5.87
CA ILE A 56 11.29 19.07 4.87
C ILE A 56 9.96 19.84 4.88
N HIS A 57 8.83 19.13 5.01
CA HIS A 57 7.48 19.67 4.84
C HIS A 57 6.58 19.47 6.06
N GLY A 58 7.02 18.71 7.05
CA GLY A 58 6.29 18.51 8.31
C GLY A 58 6.78 19.41 9.43
N THR A 59 6.42 19.06 10.67
CA THR A 59 6.88 19.73 11.89
C THR A 59 8.29 19.32 12.31
N GLY A 60 8.96 18.46 11.53
CA GLY A 60 10.23 17.84 11.88
C GLY A 60 10.11 16.81 13.00
N TYR A 61 11.24 16.54 13.65
CA TYR A 61 11.33 15.66 14.81
C TYR A 61 11.63 16.49 16.05
N SER A 62 10.69 16.49 16.99
CA SER A 62 10.90 17.10 18.30
C SER A 62 11.95 16.30 19.10
N GLU A 63 12.45 16.91 20.17
CA GLU A 63 13.36 16.23 21.10
C GLU A 63 12.73 14.98 21.73
N GLU A 64 11.42 15.02 22.00
CA GLU A 64 10.66 13.86 22.49
C GLU A 64 10.57 12.76 21.42
N ASP A 65 10.30 13.11 20.16
CA ASP A 65 10.33 12.16 19.05
C ASP A 65 11.72 11.51 18.95
N LYS A 66 12.78 12.30 18.95
CA LYS A 66 14.17 11.81 18.86
C LYS A 66 14.51 10.86 20.01
N ARG A 67 14.06 11.15 21.24
CA ARG A 67 14.24 10.25 22.39
C ARG A 67 13.59 8.89 22.17
N SER A 68 12.44 8.82 21.51
CA SER A 68 11.79 7.53 21.20
C SER A 68 12.62 6.64 20.27
N PHE A 69 13.51 7.23 19.46
CA PHE A 69 14.41 6.49 18.57
C PHE A 69 15.67 5.96 19.26
N VAL A 70 16.01 6.41 20.48
CA VAL A 70 17.21 5.95 21.22
C VAL A 70 17.21 4.43 21.33
N LYS A 71 16.10 3.87 21.80
CA LYS A 71 15.92 2.41 21.93
C LYS A 71 16.17 1.74 20.57
N LEU A 72 15.51 2.21 19.52
CA LEU A 72 15.59 1.64 18.18
C LEU A 72 17.03 1.65 17.62
N VAL A 73 17.80 2.70 17.88
CA VAL A 73 19.22 2.78 17.48
C VAL A 73 20.02 1.68 18.17
N TYR A 74 19.85 1.47 19.47
CA TYR A 74 20.54 0.39 20.18
C TYR A 74 20.18 -0.98 19.62
N GLN A 75 18.89 -1.24 19.41
CA GLN A 75 18.42 -2.50 18.81
C GLN A 75 19.05 -2.73 17.42
N ASN A 76 19.19 -1.67 16.61
CA ASN A 76 19.82 -1.75 15.29
C ASN A 76 21.31 -2.11 15.36
N ILE A 77 22.05 -1.57 16.34
CA ILE A 77 23.46 -1.89 16.57
C ILE A 77 23.62 -3.35 16.97
N PHE A 78 22.85 -3.82 17.95
CA PHE A 78 22.89 -5.22 18.38
C PHE A 78 22.50 -6.16 17.25
N MET A 79 21.43 -5.86 16.51
CA MET A 79 21.00 -6.64 15.36
C MET A 79 22.10 -6.72 14.28
N ALA A 80 22.77 -5.61 13.96
CA ALA A 80 23.87 -5.59 13.00
C ALA A 80 25.05 -6.45 13.47
N MET A 81 25.44 -6.33 14.75
CA MET A 81 26.53 -7.12 15.31
C MET A 81 26.18 -8.61 15.39
N HIS A 82 24.95 -8.96 15.76
CA HIS A 82 24.45 -10.34 15.74
C HIS A 82 24.54 -10.96 14.34
N SER A 83 24.10 -10.22 13.31
CA SER A 83 24.22 -10.67 11.92
C SER A 83 25.67 -10.93 11.52
N MET A 84 26.61 -10.04 11.87
CA MET A 84 28.03 -10.23 11.55
C MET A 84 28.66 -11.40 12.31
N ILE A 85 28.38 -11.54 13.61
CA ILE A 85 28.88 -12.68 14.42
C ILE A 85 28.37 -14.01 13.85
N ARG A 86 27.10 -14.09 13.44
CA ARG A 86 26.54 -15.28 12.78
C ARG A 86 27.17 -15.53 11.41
N ALA A 87 27.46 -14.47 10.66
CA ALA A 87 28.12 -14.56 9.37
C ALA A 87 29.57 -15.03 9.50
N MET A 88 30.30 -14.66 10.56
CA MET A 88 31.64 -15.21 10.85
C MET A 88 31.63 -16.74 10.90
N ASP A 89 30.68 -17.32 11.64
CA ASP A 89 30.53 -18.78 11.75
C ASP A 89 30.16 -19.43 10.40
N THR A 90 29.27 -18.78 9.64
CA THR A 90 28.77 -19.29 8.36
C THR A 90 29.84 -19.25 7.27
N LEU A 91 30.58 -18.14 7.20
CA LEU A 91 31.67 -17.91 6.25
C LEU A 91 33.00 -18.51 6.70
N LYS A 92 33.04 -19.08 7.92
CA LYS A 92 34.22 -19.67 8.58
C LYS A 92 35.40 -18.70 8.67
N ILE A 93 35.10 -17.42 8.94
CA ILE A 93 36.11 -16.39 9.17
C ILE A 93 36.53 -16.47 10.63
N GLN A 94 37.83 -16.47 10.88
CA GLN A 94 38.37 -16.53 12.25
C GLN A 94 38.51 -15.13 12.83
N TYR A 95 38.19 -14.99 14.13
CA TYR A 95 38.54 -13.80 14.89
C TYR A 95 40.06 -13.70 15.01
N ARG A 96 40.59 -12.48 14.91
CA ARG A 96 42.04 -12.28 15.14
C ARG A 96 42.35 -12.24 16.63
N ASP A 97 41.48 -11.63 17.43
CA ASP A 97 41.59 -11.70 18.89
C ASP A 97 40.74 -12.85 19.43
N LYS A 98 41.37 -13.79 20.15
CA LYS A 98 40.67 -14.89 20.81
C LYS A 98 39.72 -14.43 21.91
N ARG A 99 39.96 -13.26 22.52
CA ARG A 99 39.04 -12.65 23.50
C ARG A 99 37.72 -12.25 22.82
N ASN A 100 37.79 -11.76 21.59
CA ASN A 100 36.59 -11.45 20.81
C ASN A 100 35.74 -12.70 20.57
N GLU A 101 36.37 -13.83 20.26
CA GLU A 101 35.68 -15.10 20.02
C GLU A 101 35.03 -15.66 21.28
N HIS A 102 35.76 -15.76 22.40
CA HIS A 102 35.30 -16.47 23.59
C HIS A 102 34.43 -15.63 24.54
N GLU A 103 34.66 -14.32 24.60
CA GLU A 103 34.02 -13.45 25.59
C GLU A 103 33.07 -12.45 24.92
N HIS A 104 33.60 -11.56 24.07
CA HIS A 104 32.80 -10.45 23.54
C HIS A 104 31.69 -10.92 22.60
N ALA A 105 31.96 -11.85 21.69
CA ALA A 105 30.95 -12.39 20.78
C ALA A 105 29.87 -13.17 21.56
N ALA A 106 30.25 -13.94 22.58
CA ALA A 106 29.31 -14.66 23.43
C ALA A 106 28.42 -13.71 24.25
N LEU A 107 29.02 -12.67 24.83
CA LEU A 107 28.31 -11.62 25.57
C LEU A 107 27.27 -10.92 24.69
N VAL A 108 27.68 -10.45 23.51
CA VAL A 108 26.76 -9.77 22.58
C VAL A 108 25.65 -10.72 22.14
N ARG A 109 25.97 -11.98 21.83
CA ARG A 109 25.00 -13.00 21.39
C ARG A 109 23.99 -13.38 22.47
N SER A 110 24.33 -13.25 23.75
CA SER A 110 23.40 -13.51 24.87
C SER A 110 22.30 -12.46 25.04
N VAL A 111 22.48 -11.27 24.46
CA VAL A 111 21.51 -10.18 24.56
C VAL A 111 20.45 -10.33 23.48
N ASP A 112 19.19 -10.39 23.87
CA ASP A 112 18.08 -10.27 22.92
C ASP A 112 17.93 -8.81 22.47
N TYR A 113 18.27 -8.54 21.22
CA TYR A 113 18.23 -7.20 20.64
C TYR A 113 16.81 -6.59 20.68
N GLU A 114 15.73 -7.36 20.75
CA GLU A 114 14.36 -6.81 20.78
C GLU A 114 13.99 -6.19 22.13
N THR A 115 14.67 -6.60 23.21
CA THR A 115 14.38 -6.14 24.57
C THR A 115 15.32 -5.03 25.06
N VAL A 116 16.39 -4.76 24.31
CA VAL A 116 17.39 -3.73 24.65
C VAL A 116 16.73 -2.36 24.82
N THR A 117 17.01 -1.72 25.96
CA THR A 117 16.55 -0.35 26.28
C THR A 117 17.71 0.57 26.68
N THR A 118 18.76 0.00 27.29
CA THR A 118 19.97 0.70 27.72
C THR A 118 21.18 0.23 26.92
N PHE A 119 22.23 1.06 26.90
CA PHE A 119 23.49 0.72 26.26
C PHE A 119 24.62 0.75 27.29
N GLU A 120 24.76 -0.36 28.01
CA GLU A 120 25.68 -0.47 29.14
C GLU A 120 27.15 -0.52 28.70
N PRO A 121 28.10 -0.02 29.51
CA PRO A 121 29.51 0.06 29.15
C PRO A 121 30.14 -1.26 28.72
N GLN A 122 29.76 -2.38 29.36
CA GLN A 122 30.24 -3.72 29.03
C GLN A 122 29.93 -4.13 27.58
N TYR A 123 28.74 -3.76 27.08
CA TYR A 123 28.34 -4.06 25.70
C TYR A 123 29.01 -3.10 24.71
N VAL A 124 29.18 -1.83 25.11
CA VAL A 124 29.89 -0.82 24.31
C VAL A 124 31.33 -1.28 24.05
N GLU A 125 32.04 -1.70 25.09
CA GLU A 125 33.41 -2.20 24.99
C GLU A 125 33.50 -3.45 24.11
N ALA A 126 32.60 -4.42 24.34
CA ALA A 126 32.55 -5.64 23.55
C ALA A 126 32.30 -5.37 22.06
N ILE A 127 31.30 -4.55 21.72
CA ILE A 127 30.98 -4.20 20.33
C ILE A 127 32.10 -3.40 19.69
N LYS A 128 32.75 -2.49 20.43
CA LYS A 128 33.90 -1.73 19.95
C LYS A 128 35.11 -2.63 19.67
N SER A 129 35.40 -3.58 20.56
CA SER A 129 36.46 -4.57 20.38
C SER A 129 36.19 -5.46 19.17
N LEU A 130 34.96 -5.96 19.03
CA LEU A 130 34.52 -6.75 17.88
C LEU A 130 34.60 -5.97 16.58
N TRP A 131 34.13 -4.71 16.54
CA TRP A 131 34.15 -3.91 15.32
C TRP A 131 35.57 -3.58 14.83
N ASN A 132 36.53 -3.50 15.75
CA ASN A 132 37.94 -3.30 15.44
C ASN A 132 38.68 -4.61 15.09
N ASP A 133 38.07 -5.77 15.27
CA ASP A 133 38.66 -7.05 14.89
C ASP A 133 38.77 -7.15 13.35
N PRO A 134 39.97 -7.41 12.79
CA PRO A 134 40.11 -7.56 11.35
C PRO A 134 39.26 -8.70 10.75
N GLY A 135 38.94 -9.75 11.51
CA GLY A 135 38.03 -10.81 11.05
C GLY A 135 36.60 -10.29 10.87
N ILE A 136 36.10 -9.46 11.80
CA ILE A 136 34.80 -8.81 11.67
C ILE A 136 34.80 -7.78 10.53
N LYS A 137 35.90 -7.04 10.33
CA LYS A 137 36.04 -6.14 9.17
C LYS A 137 35.98 -6.91 7.85
N GLU A 138 36.68 -8.03 7.73
CA GLU A 138 36.62 -8.93 6.57
C GLU A 138 35.20 -9.47 6.35
N CYS A 139 34.52 -9.85 7.42
CA CYS A 139 33.11 -10.26 7.38
C CYS A 139 32.19 -9.13 6.88
N TYR A 140 32.44 -7.88 7.30
CA TYR A 140 31.70 -6.71 6.81
C TYR A 140 31.97 -6.40 5.34
N ASP A 141 33.19 -6.60 4.86
CA ASP A 141 33.52 -6.44 3.43
C ASP A 141 32.76 -7.47 2.57
N ARG A 142 32.49 -8.67 3.13
CA ARG A 142 31.69 -9.73 2.52
C ARG A 142 30.18 -9.64 2.83
N ARG A 143 29.69 -8.47 3.27
CA ARG A 143 28.26 -8.24 3.61
C ARG A 143 27.23 -8.45 2.48
N ARG A 144 27.68 -8.73 1.26
CA ARG A 144 26.78 -9.13 0.16
C ARG A 144 26.32 -10.60 0.27
N GLU A 145 27.07 -11.43 1.00
CA GLU A 145 26.81 -12.88 1.14
C GLU A 145 25.79 -13.21 2.23
N TYR A 146 25.39 -12.22 3.04
CA TYR A 146 24.41 -12.38 4.12
C TYR A 146 23.61 -11.10 4.33
N GLN A 147 22.61 -11.16 5.20
CA GLN A 147 21.69 -10.04 5.42
C GLN A 147 22.22 -9.10 6.51
N LEU A 148 22.68 -7.92 6.09
CA LEU A 148 23.14 -6.85 6.98
C LEU A 148 22.45 -5.53 6.64
N THR A 149 22.24 -4.68 7.65
CA THR A 149 21.70 -3.33 7.43
C THR A 149 22.75 -2.40 6.83
N ASP A 150 22.36 -1.61 5.84
CA ASP A 150 23.24 -0.61 5.21
C ASP A 150 23.76 0.43 6.21
N SER A 151 23.00 0.71 7.28
CA SER A 151 23.38 1.66 8.33
C SER A 151 24.35 1.12 9.38
N ALA A 152 24.73 -0.17 9.31
CA ALA A 152 25.60 -0.81 10.31
C ALA A 152 26.91 -0.03 10.53
N LYS A 153 27.67 0.23 9.47
CA LYS A 153 28.96 0.96 9.55
C LYS A 153 28.81 2.34 10.19
N TYR A 154 27.77 3.08 9.82
CA TYR A 154 27.53 4.43 10.37
C TYR A 154 27.36 4.43 11.88
N TYR A 155 26.58 3.50 12.43
CA TYR A 155 26.39 3.41 13.88
C TYR A 155 27.63 2.85 14.58
N LEU A 156 28.27 1.82 14.01
CA LEU A 156 29.44 1.17 14.59
C LEU A 156 30.66 2.10 14.63
N ASP A 157 30.85 2.95 13.62
CA ASP A 157 31.89 3.98 13.59
C ASP A 157 31.62 5.12 14.59
N SER A 158 30.35 5.31 14.99
CA SER A 158 29.92 6.38 15.91
C SER A 158 29.53 5.85 17.30
N ILE A 159 29.99 4.66 17.71
CA ILE A 159 29.64 4.03 18.99
C ILE A 159 29.92 4.96 20.17
N ASP A 160 31.05 5.66 20.16
CA ASP A 160 31.45 6.54 21.28
C ASP A 160 30.44 7.68 21.51
N ARG A 161 29.88 8.24 20.43
CA ARG A 161 28.82 9.25 20.52
C ARG A 161 27.53 8.65 21.06
N ILE A 162 27.17 7.46 20.59
CA ILE A 162 25.91 6.79 20.92
C ILE A 162 25.90 6.27 22.36
N ALA A 163 27.07 5.88 22.88
CA ALA A 163 27.26 5.42 24.25
C ALA A 163 27.35 6.56 25.29
N SER A 164 27.40 7.83 24.85
CA SER A 164 27.55 8.96 25.75
C SER A 164 26.33 9.12 26.70
N PRO A 165 26.55 9.42 28.00
CA PRO A 165 25.45 9.72 28.91
C PRO A 165 24.65 10.94 28.41
N GLY A 166 23.35 10.75 28.18
CA GLY A 166 22.49 11.79 27.61
C GLY A 166 22.44 11.81 26.08
N TYR A 167 22.90 10.75 25.40
CA TYR A 167 22.77 10.59 23.96
C TYR A 167 21.35 10.90 23.47
N LEU A 168 21.30 11.81 22.50
CA LEU A 168 20.11 12.16 21.76
C LEU A 168 20.38 11.90 20.27
N PRO A 169 19.53 11.11 19.58
CA PRO A 169 19.71 10.83 18.16
C PRO A 169 19.61 12.11 17.34
N THR A 170 20.58 12.28 16.45
CA THR A 170 20.54 13.31 15.40
C THR A 170 19.48 12.94 14.35
N GLU A 171 19.09 13.90 13.51
CA GLU A 171 18.20 13.60 12.38
C GLU A 171 18.79 12.53 11.45
N GLN A 172 20.12 12.49 11.31
CA GLN A 172 20.81 11.47 10.54
C GLN A 172 20.68 10.07 11.17
N ASP A 173 20.68 9.99 12.49
CA ASP A 173 20.39 8.74 13.21
C ASP A 173 18.95 8.29 12.98
N VAL A 174 17.99 9.23 13.03
CA VAL A 174 16.57 8.97 12.77
C VAL A 174 16.32 8.51 11.33
N LEU A 175 17.03 9.07 10.34
CA LEU A 175 16.91 8.66 8.95
C LEU A 175 17.46 7.25 8.69
N ARG A 176 18.54 6.87 9.39
CA ARG A 176 19.26 5.60 9.21
C ARG A 176 18.72 4.44 10.05
N VAL A 177 17.87 4.74 11.05
CA VAL A 177 17.32 3.69 11.92
C VAL A 177 16.32 2.85 11.13
N ARG A 178 16.50 1.54 11.17
CA ARG A 178 15.63 0.60 10.48
C ARG A 178 14.54 0.13 11.42
N VAL A 179 13.31 0.28 10.96
CA VAL A 179 12.11 -0.30 11.54
C VAL A 179 11.35 -0.96 10.40
N PRO A 180 11.10 -2.28 10.43
CA PRO A 180 10.30 -2.94 9.41
C PRO A 180 8.88 -2.37 9.38
N THR A 181 8.47 -1.80 8.25
CA THR A 181 7.12 -1.30 8.06
C THR A 181 6.15 -2.46 7.89
N THR A 182 5.15 -2.52 8.76
CA THR A 182 4.04 -3.49 8.69
C THR A 182 2.75 -2.75 8.38
N GLY A 183 1.95 -3.31 7.47
CA GLY A 183 0.69 -2.71 7.03
C GLY A 183 0.85 -1.51 6.09
N ILE A 184 -0.12 -0.60 6.19
CA ILE A 184 -0.25 0.60 5.37
C ILE A 184 -0.27 1.80 6.32
N ILE A 185 0.65 2.74 6.12
CA ILE A 185 0.77 3.96 6.91
C ILE A 185 0.55 5.15 6.00
N GLU A 186 -0.37 6.03 6.36
CA GLU A 186 -0.66 7.24 5.61
C GLU A 186 -0.08 8.45 6.33
N TYR A 187 0.67 9.26 5.59
CA TYR A 187 1.27 10.50 6.06
C TYR A 187 0.69 11.68 5.26
N PRO A 188 -0.30 12.40 5.81
CA PRO A 188 -0.78 13.63 5.22
C PRO A 188 0.19 14.78 5.55
N PHE A 189 0.48 15.62 4.56
CA PHE A 189 1.14 16.89 4.79
C PHE A 189 0.58 17.94 3.82
N ASP A 190 0.52 19.17 4.32
CA ASP A 190 0.05 20.31 3.55
C ASP A 190 1.25 20.97 2.89
N LEU A 191 1.17 21.17 1.58
CA LEU A 191 2.15 21.95 0.85
C LEU A 191 1.42 23.05 0.07
N GLU A 192 1.62 24.28 0.51
CA GLU A 192 0.92 25.47 -0.01
C GLU A 192 -0.61 25.35 0.17
N ASN A 193 -1.34 25.03 -0.90
CA ASN A 193 -2.80 24.92 -0.94
C ASN A 193 -3.29 23.50 -1.32
N ILE A 194 -2.37 22.54 -1.38
CA ILE A 194 -2.61 21.15 -1.82
C ILE A 194 -2.23 20.21 -0.69
N ILE A 195 -3.11 19.24 -0.45
CA ILE A 195 -2.90 18.24 0.59
C ILE A 195 -2.27 17.03 -0.07
N PHE A 196 -1.03 16.71 0.28
CA PHE A 196 -0.40 15.49 -0.18
C PHE A 196 -0.64 14.39 0.85
N ARG A 197 -1.21 13.26 0.41
CA ARG A 197 -1.31 12.05 1.22
C ARG A 197 -0.33 11.03 0.69
N MET A 198 0.80 10.88 1.38
CA MET A 198 1.74 9.81 1.08
C MET A 198 1.32 8.52 1.77
N VAL A 199 1.41 7.41 1.05
CA VAL A 199 1.08 6.08 1.55
C VAL A 199 2.33 5.22 1.50
N ASP A 200 2.85 4.84 2.66
CA ASP A 200 3.95 3.88 2.82
C ASP A 200 3.37 2.49 3.08
N VAL A 201 3.91 1.50 2.37
CA VAL A 201 3.49 0.11 2.46
C VAL A 201 4.70 -0.79 2.69
N GLY A 202 4.50 -1.88 3.43
CA GLY A 202 5.54 -2.89 3.63
C GLY A 202 6.05 -3.46 2.29
N GLY A 203 7.37 -3.45 2.09
CA GLY A 203 8.01 -3.89 0.83
C GLY A 203 8.23 -5.40 0.69
N GLN A 204 8.13 -6.14 1.80
CA GLN A 204 8.33 -7.59 1.86
C GLN A 204 7.18 -8.34 1.17
N ARG A 205 7.44 -9.54 0.63
CA ARG A 205 6.46 -10.32 -0.13
C ARG A 205 5.18 -10.61 0.68
N SER A 206 5.31 -10.84 1.98
CA SER A 206 4.20 -11.05 2.93
C SER A 206 3.24 -9.86 3.00
N GLU A 207 3.76 -8.63 2.90
CA GLU A 207 2.99 -7.40 3.04
C GLU A 207 2.34 -6.96 1.73
N ARG A 208 2.82 -7.42 0.57
CA ARG A 208 2.31 -7.02 -0.76
C ARG A 208 0.84 -7.35 -0.99
N ARG A 209 0.32 -8.39 -0.35
CA ARG A 209 -1.11 -8.75 -0.42
C ARG A 209 -2.02 -7.64 0.10
N LYS A 210 -1.52 -6.80 1.00
CA LYS A 210 -2.27 -5.68 1.59
C LYS A 210 -2.32 -4.46 0.66
N TRP A 211 -1.43 -4.36 -0.33
CA TRP A 211 -1.29 -3.17 -1.19
C TRP A 211 -2.57 -2.81 -1.93
N ILE A 212 -3.39 -3.79 -2.32
CA ILE A 212 -4.65 -3.55 -3.01
C ILE A 212 -5.59 -2.60 -2.26
N HIS A 213 -5.51 -2.55 -0.92
CA HIS A 213 -6.34 -1.67 -0.10
C HIS A 213 -6.02 -0.18 -0.25
N CYS A 214 -4.89 0.17 -0.88
CA CYS A 214 -4.50 1.56 -1.10
C CYS A 214 -4.41 1.96 -2.58
N PHE A 215 -4.81 1.10 -3.54
CA PHE A 215 -4.69 1.36 -4.98
C PHE A 215 -5.80 2.26 -5.55
N GLU A 216 -6.84 2.56 -4.78
CA GLU A 216 -7.89 3.47 -5.22
C GLU A 216 -7.45 4.94 -5.16
N ASN A 217 -7.81 5.69 -6.22
CA ASN A 217 -7.59 7.13 -6.37
C ASN A 217 -6.14 7.58 -6.17
N VAL A 218 -5.17 6.79 -6.65
CA VAL A 218 -3.75 7.15 -6.62
C VAL A 218 -3.43 8.12 -7.75
N THR A 219 -2.96 9.32 -7.41
CA THR A 219 -2.56 10.36 -8.36
C THR A 219 -1.21 10.03 -8.99
N SER A 220 -0.25 9.60 -8.17
CA SER A 220 1.10 9.29 -8.62
C SER A 220 1.68 8.12 -7.84
N ILE A 221 2.43 7.28 -8.53
CA ILE A 221 3.21 6.20 -7.95
C ILE A 221 4.66 6.65 -7.88
N MET A 222 5.23 6.51 -6.69
CA MET A 222 6.64 6.73 -6.42
C MET A 222 7.26 5.36 -6.16
N PHE A 223 7.88 4.78 -7.18
CA PHE A 223 8.54 3.48 -7.07
C PHE A 223 10.00 3.67 -6.69
N LEU A 224 10.41 3.08 -5.58
CA LEU A 224 11.79 3.12 -5.09
C LEU A 224 12.49 1.80 -5.38
N ALA A 225 13.62 1.89 -6.08
CA ALA A 225 14.55 0.80 -6.29
C ALA A 225 15.92 1.18 -5.72
N ALA A 226 16.55 0.25 -5.00
CA ALA A 226 17.89 0.46 -4.47
C ALA A 226 18.94 0.05 -5.51
N LEU A 227 19.82 0.99 -5.86
CA LEU A 227 20.91 0.75 -6.78
C LEU A 227 21.95 -0.22 -6.23
N SER A 228 22.15 -0.27 -4.90
CA SER A 228 23.16 -1.09 -4.24
C SER A 228 22.79 -2.58 -4.11
N GLU A 229 21.59 -2.99 -4.56
CA GLU A 229 21.05 -4.35 -4.42
C GLU A 229 21.38 -5.27 -5.61
N TYR A 230 22.16 -4.81 -6.60
CA TYR A 230 22.46 -5.55 -7.84
C TYR A 230 23.20 -6.89 -7.62
N ASP A 231 23.95 -7.02 -6.54
CA ASP A 231 24.75 -8.20 -6.20
C ASP A 231 24.27 -8.89 -4.90
N GLN A 232 23.06 -8.57 -4.43
CA GLN A 232 22.48 -9.14 -3.21
C GLN A 232 21.37 -10.16 -3.54
N VAL A 233 21.19 -11.12 -2.62
CA VAL A 233 20.09 -12.08 -2.65
C VAL A 233 18.97 -11.69 -1.68
N LEU A 234 17.73 -12.10 -1.98
CA LEU A 234 16.57 -11.82 -1.13
C LEU A 234 16.71 -12.46 0.25
N VAL A 235 16.14 -11.81 1.26
CA VAL A 235 16.02 -12.40 2.61
C VAL A 235 15.10 -13.63 2.58
N GLU A 236 14.09 -13.60 1.71
CA GLU A 236 13.05 -14.63 1.62
C GLU A 236 13.46 -15.83 0.73
N SER A 237 14.53 -15.71 -0.06
CA SER A 237 14.97 -16.72 -1.03
C SER A 237 16.46 -16.56 -1.35
N ASP A 238 17.26 -17.59 -1.07
CA ASP A 238 18.72 -17.56 -1.24
C ASP A 238 19.18 -17.58 -2.72
N ASN A 239 18.28 -17.89 -3.66
CA ASN A 239 18.62 -18.06 -5.08
C ASN A 239 18.13 -16.91 -5.97
N GLU A 240 17.44 -15.91 -5.40
CA GLU A 240 16.83 -14.82 -6.17
C GLU A 240 17.56 -13.50 -5.91
N ASN A 241 18.02 -12.87 -6.98
CA ASN A 241 18.65 -11.57 -6.93
C ASN A 241 17.63 -10.48 -6.55
N ARG A 242 18.00 -9.59 -5.62
CA ARG A 242 17.12 -8.52 -5.11
C ARG A 242 16.68 -7.53 -6.19
N MET A 243 17.59 -7.17 -7.11
CA MET A 243 17.29 -6.23 -8.19
C MET A 243 16.37 -6.85 -9.24
N GLU A 244 16.54 -8.13 -9.57
CA GLU A 244 15.60 -8.84 -10.46
C GLU A 244 14.18 -8.92 -9.87
N GLU A 245 14.06 -9.18 -8.57
CA GLU A 245 12.77 -9.11 -7.88
C GLU A 245 12.15 -7.69 -7.95
N SER A 246 12.98 -6.66 -7.79
CA SER A 246 12.54 -5.27 -7.90
C SER A 246 12.07 -4.91 -9.31
N LYS A 247 12.75 -5.40 -10.36
CA LYS A 247 12.33 -5.27 -11.76
C LYS A 247 11.01 -5.99 -12.01
N ALA A 248 10.87 -7.24 -11.56
CA ALA A 248 9.65 -8.01 -11.72
C ALA A 248 8.45 -7.33 -11.05
N LEU A 249 8.68 -6.78 -9.85
CA LEU A 249 7.69 -5.99 -9.14
C LEU A 249 7.33 -4.71 -9.91
N PHE A 250 8.33 -3.95 -10.39
CA PHE A 250 8.10 -2.72 -11.16
C PHE A 250 7.26 -2.99 -12.41
N ARG A 251 7.62 -4.02 -13.19
CA ARG A 251 6.86 -4.48 -14.36
C ARG A 251 5.40 -4.79 -14.01
N THR A 252 5.18 -5.45 -12.89
CA THR A 252 3.82 -5.76 -12.42
C THR A 252 3.05 -4.48 -12.07
N ILE A 253 3.69 -3.52 -11.40
CA ILE A 253 3.06 -2.24 -11.03
C ILE A 253 2.68 -1.42 -12.26
N ILE A 254 3.58 -1.25 -13.23
CA ILE A 254 3.30 -0.41 -14.41
C ILE A 254 2.23 -1.02 -15.33
N THR A 255 2.09 -2.34 -15.33
CA THR A 255 1.04 -3.05 -16.10
C THR A 255 -0.32 -3.08 -15.41
N TYR A 256 -0.43 -2.68 -14.14
CA TYR A 256 -1.71 -2.74 -13.44
C TYR A 256 -2.73 -1.76 -14.02
N PRO A 257 -3.95 -2.22 -14.37
CA PRO A 257 -5.00 -1.36 -14.92
C PRO A 257 -5.42 -0.22 -13.98
N TRP A 258 -5.29 -0.43 -12.65
CA TRP A 258 -5.56 0.56 -11.61
C TRP A 258 -4.74 1.85 -11.79
N PHE A 259 -3.57 1.74 -12.41
CA PHE A 259 -2.60 2.82 -12.52
C PHE A 259 -2.48 3.39 -13.92
N THR A 260 -3.40 3.06 -14.83
CA THR A 260 -3.37 3.55 -16.22
C THR A 260 -3.24 5.07 -16.28
N ASN A 261 -4.03 5.79 -15.47
CA ASN A 261 -4.03 7.26 -15.43
C ASN A 261 -3.10 7.84 -14.36
N SER A 262 -2.43 6.99 -13.56
CA SER A 262 -1.51 7.45 -12.53
C SER A 262 -0.15 7.73 -13.15
N SER A 263 0.43 8.89 -12.83
CA SER A 263 1.83 9.17 -13.17
C SER A 263 2.76 8.22 -12.44
N VAL A 264 3.89 7.85 -13.08
CA VAL A 264 4.88 6.93 -12.49
C VAL A 264 6.21 7.65 -12.39
N ILE A 265 6.76 7.63 -11.18
CA ILE A 265 8.03 8.24 -10.82
C ILE A 265 8.92 7.14 -10.26
N LEU A 266 10.09 6.95 -10.85
CA LEU A 266 11.08 5.97 -10.48
C LEU A 266 12.23 6.66 -9.72
N PHE A 267 12.43 6.27 -8.47
CA PHE A 267 13.58 6.66 -7.67
C PHE A 267 14.60 5.54 -7.66
N LEU A 268 15.79 5.84 -8.18
CA LEU A 268 16.96 5.00 -8.10
C LEU A 268 17.79 5.47 -6.89
N ASN A 269 17.50 4.87 -5.74
CA ASN A 269 17.99 5.25 -4.42
C ASN A 269 19.33 4.57 -4.08
N LYS A 270 19.99 5.04 -3.01
CA LYS A 270 21.29 4.52 -2.52
C LYS A 270 22.42 4.68 -3.54
N LYS A 271 22.42 5.80 -4.29
CA LYS A 271 23.47 6.09 -5.28
C LYS A 271 24.87 6.16 -4.63
N ASP A 272 24.95 6.63 -3.39
CA ASP A 272 26.16 6.71 -2.58
C ASP A 272 26.76 5.32 -2.31
N LEU A 273 25.90 4.34 -2.01
CA LEU A 273 26.34 2.97 -1.82
C LEU A 273 26.73 2.27 -3.12
N LEU A 274 26.11 2.64 -4.26
CA LEU A 274 26.52 2.15 -5.57
C LEU A 274 27.94 2.62 -5.91
N GLU A 275 28.25 3.90 -5.67
CA GLU A 275 29.57 4.48 -5.94
C GLU A 275 30.68 3.77 -5.14
N GLU A 276 30.42 3.39 -3.88
CA GLU A 276 31.36 2.59 -3.09
C GLU A 276 31.50 1.16 -3.66
N LYS A 277 30.37 0.52 -3.99
CA LYS A 277 30.31 -0.91 -4.32
C LYS A 277 30.89 -1.27 -5.69
N ILE A 278 30.67 -0.41 -6.69
CA ILE A 278 31.07 -0.66 -8.07
C ILE A 278 32.60 -0.79 -8.25
N MET A 279 33.36 -0.27 -7.29
CA MET A 279 34.82 -0.33 -7.27
C MET A 279 35.37 -1.75 -7.09
N HIS A 280 34.63 -2.61 -6.39
CA HIS A 280 35.06 -3.97 -6.02
C HIS A 280 34.08 -5.07 -6.44
N SER A 281 32.81 -4.76 -6.68
CA SER A 281 31.78 -5.71 -7.16
C SER A 281 31.32 -5.28 -8.56
N HIS A 282 31.63 -6.06 -9.59
CA HIS A 282 31.39 -5.65 -10.98
C HIS A 282 29.98 -6.03 -11.45
N LEU A 283 29.30 -5.08 -12.10
CA LEU A 283 27.92 -5.27 -12.55
C LEU A 283 27.77 -6.38 -13.60
N VAL A 284 28.76 -6.53 -14.49
CA VAL A 284 28.80 -7.56 -15.56
C VAL A 284 28.64 -8.98 -15.01
N ASP A 285 29.15 -9.24 -13.80
CA ASP A 285 29.13 -10.58 -13.20
C ASP A 285 27.70 -11.02 -12.81
N TYR A 286 26.80 -10.05 -12.61
CA TYR A 286 25.39 -10.26 -12.24
C TYR A 286 24.43 -10.00 -13.41
N PHE A 287 24.78 -9.03 -14.27
CA PHE A 287 24.04 -8.65 -15.46
C PHE A 287 24.96 -8.72 -16.68
N PRO A 288 25.06 -9.89 -17.34
CA PRO A 288 25.95 -10.09 -18.49
C PRO A 288 25.64 -9.19 -19.69
N GLU A 289 24.45 -8.60 -19.74
CA GLU A 289 24.01 -7.63 -20.75
C GLU A 289 24.69 -6.26 -20.61
N PHE A 290 25.38 -5.98 -19.50
CA PHE A 290 26.09 -4.73 -19.29
C PHE A 290 27.37 -4.69 -20.14
N ASP A 291 27.41 -3.78 -21.10
CA ASP A 291 28.53 -3.53 -22.03
C ASP A 291 29.42 -2.34 -21.62
N GLY A 292 29.08 -1.66 -20.52
CA GLY A 292 29.80 -0.48 -20.04
C GLY A 292 31.11 -0.78 -19.31
N PRO A 293 31.92 0.25 -19.02
CA PRO A 293 33.19 0.10 -18.32
C PRO A 293 33.02 -0.40 -16.88
N LYS A 294 33.98 -1.21 -16.42
CA LYS A 294 34.07 -1.61 -15.00
C LYS A 294 34.45 -0.41 -14.13
N ARG A 295 33.97 -0.41 -12.88
CA ARG A 295 34.25 0.63 -11.86
C ARG A 295 33.73 2.04 -12.21
N ASP A 296 32.72 2.11 -13.08
CA ASP A 296 32.07 3.37 -13.42
C ASP A 296 30.63 3.39 -12.86
N ALA A 297 30.41 4.24 -11.85
CA ALA A 297 29.11 4.41 -11.22
C ALA A 297 28.08 5.07 -12.16
N GLN A 298 28.53 5.94 -13.07
CA GLN A 298 27.65 6.62 -14.01
C GLN A 298 27.15 5.66 -15.08
N ALA A 299 28.04 4.89 -15.70
CA ALA A 299 27.64 3.88 -16.67
C ALA A 299 26.71 2.83 -16.02
N ALA A 300 27.03 2.39 -14.78
CA ALA A 300 26.22 1.43 -14.04
C ALA A 300 24.80 1.96 -13.75
N ARG A 301 24.67 3.20 -13.25
CA ARG A 301 23.34 3.76 -12.90
C ARG A 301 22.48 4.02 -14.15
N GLU A 302 23.10 4.41 -15.27
CA GLU A 302 22.40 4.64 -16.54
C GLU A 302 21.91 3.31 -17.14
N PHE A 303 22.73 2.26 -17.07
CA PHE A 303 22.31 0.91 -17.45
C PHE A 303 21.15 0.41 -16.58
N ILE A 304 21.24 0.53 -15.26
CA ILE A 304 20.16 0.13 -14.37
C ILE A 304 18.89 0.93 -14.67
N LEU A 305 19.00 2.24 -14.89
CA LEU A 305 17.86 3.06 -15.29
C LEU A 305 17.19 2.52 -16.55
N LYS A 306 17.98 2.23 -17.59
CA LYS A 306 17.50 1.65 -18.84
C LYS A 306 16.77 0.32 -18.60
N MET A 307 17.32 -0.57 -17.78
CA MET A 307 16.68 -1.84 -17.43
C MET A 307 15.29 -1.67 -16.81
N TYR A 308 15.03 -0.61 -16.06
CA TYR A 308 13.70 -0.34 -15.51
C TYR A 308 12.77 0.30 -16.54
N VAL A 309 13.26 1.28 -17.31
CA VAL A 309 12.46 2.00 -18.31
C VAL A 309 12.01 1.06 -19.43
N ASP A 310 12.88 0.13 -19.86
CA ASP A 310 12.61 -0.85 -20.92
C ASP A 310 11.51 -1.86 -20.52
N LEU A 311 11.15 -1.96 -19.23
CA LEU A 311 10.03 -2.80 -18.78
C LEU A 311 8.67 -2.20 -19.14
N ASN A 312 8.63 -0.90 -19.49
CA ASN A 312 7.41 -0.20 -19.80
C ASN A 312 6.82 -0.64 -21.15
N PRO A 313 5.64 -1.29 -21.17
CA PRO A 313 5.01 -1.70 -22.42
C PRO A 313 4.30 -0.56 -23.14
N ASP A 314 4.04 0.56 -22.45
CA ASP A 314 3.24 1.67 -22.95
C ASP A 314 4.13 2.89 -23.26
N SER A 315 4.31 3.18 -24.55
CA SER A 315 5.11 4.31 -25.02
C SER A 315 4.51 5.67 -24.69
N ASP A 316 3.20 5.76 -24.46
CA ASP A 316 2.52 7.02 -24.15
C ASP A 316 2.68 7.37 -22.65
N LYS A 317 2.98 6.37 -21.83
CA LYS A 317 3.19 6.54 -20.40
C LYS A 317 4.64 6.89 -20.09
N ILE A 318 4.90 8.16 -19.83
CA ILE A 318 6.24 8.65 -19.47
C ILE A 318 6.57 8.24 -18.02
N ILE A 319 7.73 7.62 -17.82
CA ILE A 319 8.30 7.33 -16.50
C ILE A 319 9.33 8.42 -16.17
N TYR A 320 9.04 9.22 -15.14
CA TYR A 320 9.99 10.21 -14.64
C TYR A 320 10.98 9.54 -13.70
N SER A 321 12.28 9.71 -13.93
CA SER A 321 13.30 9.03 -13.13
C SER A 321 14.24 10.01 -12.44
N HIS A 322 14.63 9.68 -11.21
CA HIS A 322 15.57 10.47 -10.42
C HIS A 322 16.52 9.56 -9.66
N PHE A 323 17.80 9.92 -9.68
CA PHE A 323 18.82 9.31 -8.82
C PHE A 323 18.80 9.99 -7.45
N THR A 324 18.61 9.21 -6.40
CA THR A 324 18.43 9.73 -5.03
C THR A 324 19.41 9.12 -4.03
N CYS A 325 19.72 9.91 -3.02
CA CYS A 325 20.23 9.42 -1.74
C CYS A 325 19.20 9.81 -0.68
N ALA A 326 18.39 8.87 -0.22
CA ALA A 326 17.34 9.15 0.76
C ALA A 326 17.88 9.65 2.12
N THR A 327 19.18 9.48 2.40
CA THR A 327 19.80 10.03 3.61
C THR A 327 20.29 11.47 3.46
N ASP A 328 20.27 12.02 2.24
CA ASP A 328 20.62 13.41 1.95
C ASP A 328 19.36 14.26 1.81
N THR A 329 19.13 15.14 2.79
CA THR A 329 17.95 16.00 2.86
C THR A 329 17.89 17.02 1.73
N GLU A 330 19.02 17.57 1.28
CA GLU A 330 19.05 18.54 0.18
C GLU A 330 18.79 17.87 -1.17
N ASN A 331 19.33 16.67 -1.38
CA ASN A 331 19.03 15.89 -2.56
C ASN A 331 17.52 15.59 -2.67
N ILE A 332 16.90 15.16 -1.56
CA ILE A 332 15.46 14.87 -1.54
C ILE A 332 14.61 16.14 -1.69
N ARG A 333 15.03 17.28 -1.10
CA ARG A 333 14.35 18.58 -1.28
C ARG A 333 14.29 18.97 -2.76
N PHE A 334 15.41 18.89 -3.48
CA PHE A 334 15.47 19.23 -4.90
C PHE A 334 14.66 18.26 -5.76
N VAL A 335 14.82 16.96 -5.54
CA VAL A 335 14.10 15.92 -6.28
C VAL A 335 12.59 16.04 -6.06
N PHE A 336 12.15 16.27 -4.82
CA PHE A 336 10.74 16.39 -4.52
C PHE A 336 10.12 17.67 -5.10
N ALA A 337 10.86 18.77 -5.18
CA ALA A 337 10.40 19.97 -5.87
C ALA A 337 10.14 19.71 -7.36
N ALA A 338 11.04 19.01 -8.06
CA ALA A 338 10.84 18.64 -9.47
C ALA A 338 9.65 17.68 -9.65
N VAL A 339 9.48 16.74 -8.74
CA VAL A 339 8.35 15.80 -8.70
C VAL A 339 7.03 16.53 -8.46
N LYS A 340 7.01 17.49 -7.54
CA LYS A 340 5.85 18.35 -7.27
C LYS A 340 5.40 19.03 -8.56
N ASP A 341 6.31 19.71 -9.25
CA ASP A 341 5.97 20.47 -10.46
C ASP A 341 5.45 19.55 -11.57
N THR A 342 6.05 18.37 -11.73
CA THR A 342 5.60 17.34 -12.68
C THR A 342 4.18 16.87 -12.36
N ILE A 343 3.90 16.54 -11.11
CA ILE A 343 2.57 16.07 -10.67
C ILE A 343 1.53 17.17 -10.82
N LEU A 344 1.87 18.41 -10.47
CA LEU A 344 0.97 19.55 -10.58
C LEU A 344 0.64 19.87 -12.03
N GLN A 345 1.64 19.86 -12.93
CA GLN A 345 1.40 20.10 -14.35
C GLN A 345 0.51 19.03 -14.98
N LEU A 346 0.71 17.76 -14.63
CA LEU A 346 -0.12 16.65 -15.13
C LEU A 346 -1.57 16.77 -14.63
N ASN A 347 -1.76 17.07 -13.34
CA ASN A 347 -3.10 17.27 -12.78
C ASN A 347 -3.79 18.53 -13.31
N LEU A 348 -3.06 19.65 -13.48
CA LEU A 348 -3.61 20.88 -14.05
C LEU A 348 -4.00 20.69 -15.52
N LYS A 349 -3.21 19.97 -16.31
CA LYS A 349 -3.58 19.60 -17.68
C LYS A 349 -4.84 18.75 -17.70
N GLU A 350 -4.95 17.77 -16.80
CA GLU A 350 -6.19 17.00 -16.65
C GLU A 350 -7.39 17.87 -16.23
N GLU A 351 -7.22 18.80 -15.29
CA GLU A 351 -8.29 19.71 -14.88
C GLU A 351 -8.69 20.67 -15.99
N GLN A 352 -7.73 21.21 -16.75
CA GLN A 352 -7.99 22.07 -17.89
C GLN A 352 -8.69 21.30 -19.01
N VAL A 353 -8.27 20.08 -19.33
CA VAL A 353 -8.96 19.21 -20.30
C VAL A 353 -10.35 18.84 -19.80
N LYS A 354 -10.54 18.57 -18.50
CA LYS A 354 -11.87 18.36 -17.90
C LYS A 354 -12.72 19.62 -17.99
N ASN A 355 -12.15 20.81 -17.78
CA ASN A 355 -12.87 22.09 -17.87
C ASN A 355 -13.20 22.47 -19.31
N ILE A 356 -12.34 22.19 -20.28
CA ILE A 356 -12.58 22.37 -21.72
C ILE A 356 -13.66 21.39 -22.19
N ASN A 357 -13.56 20.11 -21.81
CA ASN A 357 -14.60 19.11 -22.10
C ASN A 357 -15.94 19.43 -21.41
N MET A 358 -15.92 20.11 -20.25
CA MET A 358 -17.14 20.61 -19.60
C MET A 358 -17.71 21.84 -20.33
N ALA A 359 -16.85 22.74 -20.82
CA ALA A 359 -17.26 23.90 -21.62
C ALA A 359 -17.85 23.50 -22.99
N ASP A 360 -17.28 22.47 -23.64
CA ASP A 360 -17.83 21.90 -24.88
C ASP A 360 -19.12 21.10 -24.64
N GLN A 361 -19.29 20.49 -23.46
CA GLN A 361 -20.55 19.83 -23.07
C GLN A 361 -21.68 20.81 -22.72
N ASP A 362 -21.34 22.02 -22.26
CA ASP A 362 -22.31 23.09 -22.03
C ASP A 362 -22.90 23.66 -23.34
N ALA A 363 -22.24 23.45 -24.49
CA ALA A 363 -22.77 23.77 -25.82
C ALA A 363 -23.79 22.72 -26.34
N THR A 364 -23.81 21.51 -25.78
CA THR A 364 -24.76 20.44 -26.15
C THR A 364 -25.61 20.00 -24.96
N GLY A 365 -26.29 20.93 -24.27
CA GLY A 365 -27.59 20.73 -23.60
C GLY A 365 -27.80 19.50 -22.68
N ILE A 366 -26.75 18.86 -22.15
CA ILE A 366 -26.84 17.73 -21.22
C ILE A 366 -26.23 18.18 -19.90
N SER A 367 -27.06 18.28 -18.86
CA SER A 367 -26.66 18.90 -17.60
C SER A 367 -25.51 18.15 -16.92
N ALA A 368 -24.48 18.89 -16.52
CA ALA A 368 -23.31 18.43 -15.76
C ALA A 368 -23.63 17.74 -14.40
N ALA A 369 -24.91 17.65 -14.02
CA ALA A 369 -25.40 16.95 -12.84
C ALA A 369 -25.50 15.42 -13.04
N GLU A 370 -25.64 14.92 -14.27
CA GLU A 370 -25.77 13.48 -14.54
C GLU A 370 -24.41 12.75 -14.63
N LEU A 371 -23.34 13.44 -15.03
CA LEU A 371 -21.98 12.87 -15.09
C LEU A 371 -21.25 12.87 -13.72
N LYS A 372 -21.62 13.76 -12.78
CA LYS A 372 -20.98 13.90 -11.45
C LYS A 372 -21.38 12.85 -10.40
N LYS A 373 -22.18 11.84 -10.76
CA LYS A 373 -22.63 10.76 -9.86
C LYS A 373 -21.79 9.48 -9.90
N LYS A 374 -20.71 9.41 -10.68
CA LYS A 374 -19.81 8.24 -10.66
C LYS A 374 -18.57 8.48 -9.78
N ARG A 375 -18.63 7.78 -8.63
CA ARG A 375 -17.54 7.15 -7.86
C ARG A 375 -16.80 7.97 -6.81
N THR A 376 -17.37 7.98 -5.61
CA THR A 376 -16.64 7.74 -4.35
C THR A 376 -17.24 6.47 -3.75
N PHE A 377 -16.47 5.40 -3.61
CA PHE A 377 -16.95 4.19 -2.93
C PHE A 377 -17.07 4.50 -1.43
N ARG A 378 -18.30 4.46 -0.92
CA ARG A 378 -18.50 4.17 0.50
C ARG A 378 -18.07 2.72 0.71
N LYS A 379 -17.20 2.45 1.69
CA LYS A 379 -17.01 1.09 2.21
C LYS A 379 -18.40 0.52 2.48
N PHE A 380 -18.73 -0.61 1.85
CA PHE A 380 -20.07 -1.17 2.00
C PHE A 380 -20.27 -1.59 3.46
N THR A 381 -21.18 -0.89 4.13
CA THR A 381 -21.64 -1.23 5.47
C THR A 381 -23.04 -1.81 5.38
N PHE A 382 -23.23 -3.03 5.85
CA PHE A 382 -24.57 -3.61 6.01
C PHE A 382 -25.10 -3.23 7.37
N ARG A 383 -26.07 -2.29 7.40
CA ARG A 383 -26.67 -1.76 8.63
C ARG A 383 -25.62 -1.29 9.66
N GLY A 384 -24.57 -0.63 9.19
CA GLY A 384 -23.50 -0.09 10.03
C GLY A 384 -22.35 -1.05 10.34
N VAL A 385 -22.38 -2.28 9.82
CA VAL A 385 -21.33 -3.29 10.00
C VAL A 385 -20.56 -3.48 8.70
N ASP A 386 -19.24 -3.46 8.79
CA ASP A 386 -18.34 -3.67 7.64
C ASP A 386 -18.45 -5.11 7.09
N LEU A 387 -18.21 -5.28 5.79
CA LEU A 387 -18.29 -6.60 5.15
C LEU A 387 -17.35 -7.65 5.78
N ASP A 388 -16.14 -7.27 6.17
CA ASP A 388 -15.17 -8.18 6.78
C ASP A 388 -15.68 -8.66 8.16
N GLN A 389 -16.27 -7.76 8.93
CA GLN A 389 -16.92 -8.10 10.20
C GLN A 389 -18.14 -9.01 9.99
N LEU A 390 -18.92 -8.84 8.92
CA LEU A 390 -20.05 -9.73 8.60
C LEU A 390 -19.63 -11.15 8.23
N LEU A 391 -18.42 -11.33 7.70
CA LEU A 391 -17.88 -12.64 7.34
C LEU A 391 -17.40 -13.41 8.58
N ASP A 392 -16.94 -12.69 9.60
CA ASP A 392 -16.47 -13.27 10.87
C ASP A 392 -17.61 -13.47 11.89
N MET A 393 -18.77 -12.84 11.66
CA MET A 393 -19.94 -12.97 12.53
C MET A 393 -20.58 -14.36 12.46
N ASN A 394 -20.95 -14.89 13.62
CA ASN A 394 -21.76 -16.10 13.69
C ASN A 394 -23.25 -15.82 13.32
N ASN A 395 -24.03 -16.88 13.07
CA ASN A 395 -25.44 -16.74 12.71
C ASN A 395 -26.27 -16.01 13.79
N GLU A 396 -25.88 -16.10 15.06
CA GLU A 396 -26.56 -15.43 16.18
C GLU A 396 -26.35 -13.92 16.18
N GLN A 397 -25.14 -13.47 15.82
CA GLN A 397 -24.76 -12.07 15.66
C GLN A 397 -25.32 -11.46 14.36
N LEU A 398 -25.48 -12.27 13.30
CA LEU A 398 -26.05 -11.83 12.02
C LEU A 398 -27.57 -11.64 12.08
N MET A 399 -28.29 -12.47 12.85
CA MET A 399 -29.76 -12.47 12.93
C MET A 399 -30.39 -11.10 13.31
N PRO A 400 -29.85 -10.34 14.29
CA PRO A 400 -30.29 -8.97 14.60
C PRO A 400 -30.24 -8.02 13.40
N LEU A 401 -29.27 -8.21 12.51
CA LEU A 401 -29.05 -7.37 11.33
C LEU A 401 -29.98 -7.71 10.15
N LEU A 402 -30.80 -8.77 10.23
CA LEU A 402 -31.67 -9.19 9.14
C LEU A 402 -33.14 -8.79 9.37
N HIS A 403 -33.94 -8.74 8.30
CA HIS A 403 -35.38 -8.49 8.38
C HIS A 403 -36.14 -9.69 8.97
N CYS A 404 -37.34 -9.45 9.52
CA CYS A 404 -38.09 -10.44 10.31
C CYS A 404 -38.34 -11.78 9.61
N ARG A 405 -38.45 -11.80 8.27
CA ARG A 405 -38.64 -13.03 7.50
C ARG A 405 -37.35 -13.86 7.40
N ALA A 406 -36.22 -13.22 7.14
CA ALA A 406 -34.92 -13.90 7.10
C ALA A 406 -34.50 -14.41 8.48
N ARG A 407 -34.70 -13.60 9.53
CA ARG A 407 -34.42 -13.97 10.93
C ARG A 407 -35.17 -15.24 11.36
N ARG A 408 -36.49 -15.32 11.11
CA ARG A 408 -37.32 -16.49 11.42
C ARG A 408 -36.90 -17.76 10.69
N ARG A 409 -36.26 -17.63 9.53
CA ARG A 409 -35.77 -18.78 8.77
C ARG A 409 -34.42 -19.27 9.29
N LEU A 410 -33.50 -18.36 9.63
CA LEU A 410 -32.22 -18.72 10.23
C LEU A 410 -32.39 -19.30 11.64
N SER A 411 -33.33 -18.79 12.44
CA SER A 411 -33.63 -19.33 13.78
C SER A 411 -34.17 -20.77 13.76
N ARG A 412 -34.75 -21.21 12.64
CA ARG A 412 -35.21 -22.60 12.43
C ARG A 412 -34.11 -23.51 11.86
N GLY A 413 -32.94 -22.96 11.57
CA GLY A 413 -31.82 -23.65 10.94
C GLY A 413 -31.97 -23.84 9.43
N LEU A 414 -30.84 -23.96 8.75
CA LEU A 414 -30.77 -24.29 7.33
C LEU A 414 -30.80 -25.81 7.15
N LYS A 415 -31.77 -26.31 6.35
CA LYS A 415 -31.89 -27.75 6.04
C LYS A 415 -30.69 -28.26 5.23
N ARG A 416 -30.57 -29.59 5.10
CA ARG A 416 -29.46 -30.28 4.39
C ARG A 416 -29.17 -29.76 2.98
N LYS A 417 -30.20 -29.44 2.19
CA LYS A 417 -30.07 -28.97 0.79
C LYS A 417 -29.38 -27.58 0.70
N PRO A 418 -29.85 -26.54 1.42
CA PRO A 418 -29.12 -25.28 1.62
C PRO A 418 -27.65 -25.43 2.02
N MET A 419 -27.35 -26.26 3.01
CA MET A 419 -25.98 -26.48 3.49
C MET A 419 -25.09 -27.12 2.43
N ALA A 420 -25.64 -28.05 1.64
CA ALA A 420 -24.92 -28.64 0.51
C ALA A 420 -24.60 -27.59 -0.59
N LEU A 421 -25.50 -26.63 -0.82
CA LEU A 421 -25.24 -25.53 -1.76
C LEU A 421 -24.12 -24.62 -1.26
N ILE A 422 -24.14 -24.22 0.02
CA ILE A 422 -23.07 -23.43 0.64
C ILE A 422 -21.72 -24.16 0.52
N LYS A 423 -21.67 -25.46 0.84
CA LYS A 423 -20.43 -26.25 0.74
C LYS A 423 -19.88 -26.28 -0.70
N ARG A 424 -20.75 -26.39 -1.70
CA ARG A 424 -20.36 -26.33 -3.12
C ARG A 424 -19.85 -24.94 -3.51
N LEU A 425 -20.47 -23.87 -3.02
CA LEU A 425 -20.03 -22.49 -3.26
C LEU A 425 -18.67 -22.20 -2.61
N ARG A 426 -18.45 -22.65 -1.37
CA ARG A 426 -17.14 -22.56 -0.70
C ARG A 426 -16.06 -23.32 -1.48
N LYS A 427 -16.39 -24.52 -1.96
CA LYS A 427 -15.47 -25.33 -2.77
C LYS A 427 -15.10 -24.61 -4.07
N ALA A 428 -16.09 -24.11 -4.82
CA ALA A 428 -15.83 -23.35 -6.04
C ALA A 428 -15.00 -22.09 -5.77
N LYS A 429 -15.30 -21.34 -4.72
CA LYS A 429 -14.53 -20.14 -4.32
C LYS A 429 -13.08 -20.47 -3.94
N LYS A 430 -12.82 -21.64 -3.33
CA LYS A 430 -11.48 -22.12 -2.96
C LYS A 430 -10.68 -22.66 -4.16
N GLU A 431 -11.35 -23.30 -5.12
CA GLU A 431 -10.73 -23.90 -6.31
C GLU A 431 -10.49 -22.91 -7.45
N THR A 432 -10.99 -21.68 -7.32
CA THR A 432 -10.81 -20.65 -8.35
C THR A 432 -9.40 -20.05 -8.24
N PRO A 433 -8.62 -19.98 -9.33
CA PRO A 433 -7.34 -19.25 -9.37
C PRO A 433 -7.53 -17.79 -8.96
N GLU A 434 -6.51 -17.16 -8.36
CA GLU A 434 -6.60 -15.86 -7.65
C GLU A 434 -7.02 -14.64 -8.50
N LEU A 435 -7.45 -14.80 -9.75
CA LEU A 435 -7.83 -13.71 -10.67
C LEU A 435 -9.05 -14.01 -11.56
N GLU A 436 -9.76 -15.12 -11.34
CA GLU A 436 -10.95 -15.47 -12.13
C GLU A 436 -12.24 -15.47 -11.31
N LYS A 437 -13.40 -15.30 -11.97
CA LYS A 437 -14.70 -15.43 -11.31
C LYS A 437 -15.01 -16.91 -11.07
N PRO A 438 -15.51 -17.31 -9.89
CA PRO A 438 -15.86 -18.70 -9.63
C PRO A 438 -16.87 -19.24 -10.63
N GLN A 439 -16.71 -20.51 -11.02
CA GLN A 439 -17.64 -21.16 -11.94
C GLN A 439 -19.08 -21.10 -11.39
N ALA A 440 -20.02 -20.71 -12.26
CA ALA A 440 -21.41 -20.53 -11.86
C ALA A 440 -22.05 -21.84 -11.36
N ILE A 441 -22.47 -21.87 -10.10
CA ILE A 441 -23.14 -23.03 -9.52
C ILE A 441 -24.65 -22.96 -9.78
N LYS A 442 -25.14 -23.88 -10.60
CA LYS A 442 -26.58 -24.00 -10.92
C LYS A 442 -27.36 -24.57 -9.72
N THR A 443 -28.47 -23.94 -9.37
CA THR A 443 -29.36 -24.34 -8.27
C THR A 443 -30.83 -24.07 -8.56
N HIS A 444 -31.69 -24.95 -8.05
CA HIS A 444 -33.14 -24.78 -8.02
C HIS A 444 -33.63 -24.21 -6.67
N LEU A 445 -32.73 -24.01 -5.71
CA LEU A 445 -33.04 -23.51 -4.36
C LEU A 445 -33.31 -22.00 -4.38
N ARG A 446 -34.43 -21.61 -4.98
CA ARG A 446 -34.88 -20.20 -5.07
C ARG A 446 -35.21 -19.61 -3.70
N ASP A 447 -35.57 -20.44 -2.74
CA ASP A 447 -35.91 -20.05 -1.39
C ASP A 447 -34.66 -19.91 -0.50
N MET A 448 -33.44 -20.08 -1.01
CA MET A 448 -32.22 -19.88 -0.23
C MET A 448 -32.03 -18.41 0.15
N ILE A 449 -31.78 -18.13 1.44
CA ILE A 449 -31.36 -16.80 1.92
C ILE A 449 -29.88 -16.61 1.58
N ILE A 450 -29.54 -15.43 1.07
CA ILE A 450 -28.17 -15.05 0.82
C ILE A 450 -27.50 -14.69 2.15
N VAL A 451 -26.46 -15.45 2.50
CA VAL A 451 -25.63 -15.23 3.69
C VAL A 451 -24.28 -14.59 3.31
N PRO A 452 -23.57 -13.92 4.23
CA PRO A 452 -22.32 -13.21 3.94
C PRO A 452 -21.27 -14.05 3.20
N GLU A 453 -21.14 -15.34 3.55
CA GLU A 453 -20.20 -16.26 2.89
C GLU A 453 -20.43 -16.45 1.39
N MET A 454 -21.66 -16.21 0.91
CA MET A 454 -22.02 -16.35 -0.51
C MET A 454 -21.56 -15.15 -1.35
N VAL A 455 -21.12 -14.05 -0.72
CA VAL A 455 -20.65 -12.85 -1.42
C VAL A 455 -19.42 -13.18 -2.28
N GLY A 456 -19.46 -12.70 -3.53
CA GLY A 456 -18.45 -12.97 -4.55
C GLY A 456 -18.63 -14.31 -5.30
N CYS A 457 -19.62 -15.12 -4.94
CA CYS A 457 -19.95 -16.33 -5.71
C CYS A 457 -20.88 -16.00 -6.88
N VAL A 458 -20.81 -16.81 -7.94
CA VAL A 458 -21.76 -16.77 -9.06
C VAL A 458 -22.75 -17.93 -8.93
N VAL A 459 -24.03 -17.61 -8.81
CA VAL A 459 -25.11 -18.59 -8.62
C VAL A 459 -26.08 -18.55 -9.79
N GLY A 460 -26.20 -19.67 -10.51
CA GLY A 460 -27.21 -19.84 -11.55
C GLY A 460 -28.54 -20.23 -10.91
N VAL A 461 -29.52 -19.32 -10.85
CA VAL A 461 -30.84 -19.58 -10.26
C VAL A 461 -31.86 -19.89 -11.36
N HIS A 462 -32.51 -21.06 -11.30
CA HIS A 462 -33.47 -21.50 -12.30
C HIS A 462 -34.75 -20.64 -12.33
N GLN A 463 -35.10 -20.07 -13.48
CA GLN A 463 -36.32 -19.25 -13.70
C GLN A 463 -37.51 -20.03 -14.27
N GLY A 464 -37.37 -21.34 -14.48
CA GLY A 464 -38.41 -22.19 -15.10
C GLY A 464 -38.09 -22.59 -16.55
N LYS A 465 -37.16 -21.89 -17.22
CA LYS A 465 -36.67 -22.22 -18.57
C LYS A 465 -35.15 -22.28 -18.64
N THR A 466 -34.48 -21.29 -18.06
CA THR A 466 -33.02 -21.17 -18.05
C THR A 466 -32.51 -20.88 -16.64
N PHE A 467 -31.19 -21.06 -16.45
CA PHE A 467 -30.50 -20.62 -15.24
C PHE A 467 -30.00 -19.20 -15.44
N ASN A 468 -30.57 -18.24 -14.71
CA ASN A 468 -30.06 -16.87 -14.70
C ASN A 468 -28.83 -16.80 -13.79
N SER A 469 -27.70 -16.39 -14.36
CA SER A 469 -26.44 -16.28 -13.63
C SER A 469 -26.43 -14.98 -12.82
N ILE A 470 -26.37 -15.10 -11.49
CA ILE A 470 -26.41 -13.97 -10.57
C ILE A 470 -25.11 -13.94 -9.78
N GLU A 471 -24.37 -12.84 -9.92
CA GLU A 471 -23.21 -12.55 -9.07
C GLU A 471 -23.71 -11.98 -7.74
N ILE A 472 -23.37 -12.65 -6.63
CA ILE A 472 -23.85 -12.29 -5.31
C ILE A 472 -23.06 -11.11 -4.77
N LYS A 473 -23.74 -9.98 -4.63
CA LYS A 473 -23.18 -8.73 -4.10
C LYS A 473 -23.49 -8.57 -2.60
N PRO A 474 -22.68 -7.78 -1.85
CA PRO A 474 -22.93 -7.51 -0.43
C PRO A 474 -24.34 -6.97 -0.12
N GLU A 475 -24.89 -6.14 -1.01
CA GLU A 475 -26.25 -5.58 -0.90
C GLU A 475 -27.36 -6.64 -0.89
N MET A 476 -27.07 -7.86 -1.37
CA MET A 476 -28.03 -8.94 -1.49
C MET A 476 -28.15 -9.77 -0.21
N ILE A 477 -27.32 -9.52 0.82
CA ILE A 477 -27.38 -10.26 2.09
C ILE A 477 -28.76 -10.11 2.73
N GLY A 478 -29.35 -11.23 3.13
CA GLY A 478 -30.69 -11.29 3.73
C GLY A 478 -31.83 -11.50 2.73
N TYR A 479 -31.63 -11.22 1.45
CA TYR A 479 -32.62 -11.47 0.41
C TYR A 479 -32.64 -12.93 -0.03
N TYR A 480 -33.69 -13.33 -0.77
CA TYR A 480 -33.83 -14.68 -1.29
C TYR A 480 -33.28 -14.77 -2.72
N LEU A 481 -32.57 -15.86 -3.07
CA LEU A 481 -32.04 -16.07 -4.42
C LEU A 481 -33.09 -15.93 -5.53
N GLY A 482 -34.33 -16.36 -5.28
CA GLY A 482 -35.43 -16.28 -6.22
C GLY A 482 -35.91 -14.86 -6.53
N GLU A 483 -35.60 -13.87 -5.69
CA GLU A 483 -35.97 -12.47 -5.89
C GLU A 483 -35.14 -11.82 -7.01
N PHE A 484 -33.89 -12.28 -7.17
CA PHE A 484 -33.00 -11.86 -8.26
C PHE A 484 -33.20 -12.65 -9.56
N SER A 485 -34.15 -13.60 -9.55
CA SER A 485 -34.40 -14.52 -10.65
C SER A 485 -35.89 -14.72 -10.89
N ILE A 486 -36.60 -13.66 -11.29
CA ILE A 486 -38.04 -13.67 -11.49
C ILE A 486 -38.48 -14.71 -12.54
N THR A 487 -39.59 -15.40 -12.29
CA THR A 487 -40.16 -16.42 -13.20
C THR A 487 -41.05 -15.82 -14.29
N TYR A 488 -41.29 -14.51 -14.26
CA TYR A 488 -42.21 -13.82 -15.14
C TYR A 488 -41.58 -12.53 -15.68
N LYS A 489 -42.11 -12.02 -16.79
CA LYS A 489 -41.70 -10.74 -17.37
C LYS A 489 -42.59 -9.63 -16.79
N PRO A 490 -42.05 -8.61 -16.07
CA PRO A 490 -42.86 -7.54 -15.54
C PRO A 490 -43.50 -6.73 -16.68
N VAL A 491 -44.80 -6.49 -16.59
CA VAL A 491 -45.51 -5.62 -17.54
C VAL A 491 -45.15 -4.17 -17.22
N LYS A 492 -44.60 -3.44 -18.19
CA LYS A 492 -44.35 -2.00 -18.09
C LYS A 492 -45.37 -1.28 -18.95
N HIS A 493 -46.16 -0.38 -18.37
CA HIS A 493 -46.98 0.54 -19.14
C HIS A 493 -46.10 1.65 -19.73
N GLY A 494 -46.31 1.98 -21.01
CA GLY A 494 -45.62 3.09 -21.67
C GLY A 494 -46.00 4.44 -21.07
N ARG A 495 -45.33 5.51 -21.51
CA ARG A 495 -45.74 6.88 -21.16
C ARG A 495 -47.20 7.10 -21.59
N PRO A 496 -48.04 7.75 -20.78
CA PRO A 496 -49.34 8.22 -21.23
C PRO A 496 -49.12 9.08 -22.48
N GLY A 497 -49.88 8.83 -23.55
CA GLY A 497 -49.86 9.70 -24.72
C GLY A 497 -50.17 11.14 -24.31
N ILE A 498 -49.50 12.11 -24.94
CA ILE A 498 -49.79 13.53 -24.75
C ILE A 498 -51.28 13.73 -25.11
N GLY A 499 -52.09 14.16 -24.13
CA GLY A 499 -53.55 14.33 -24.29
C GLY A 499 -54.42 13.19 -23.75
N ALA A 500 -53.85 12.07 -23.28
CA ALA A 500 -54.63 10.93 -22.77
C ALA A 500 -55.20 11.15 -21.36
N THR A 501 -54.60 12.03 -20.57
CA THR A 501 -55.07 12.38 -19.21
C THR A 501 -55.00 13.89 -18.99
N HIS A 502 -55.91 14.43 -18.17
CA HIS A 502 -56.00 15.88 -17.89
C HIS A 502 -54.70 16.46 -17.27
N SER A 503 -53.88 15.62 -16.64
CA SER A 503 -52.56 15.96 -16.09
C SER A 503 -51.44 16.10 -17.13
N SER A 504 -51.64 15.63 -18.37
CA SER A 504 -50.65 15.73 -19.45
C SER A 504 -50.60 17.11 -20.12
N ARG A 505 -51.51 18.03 -19.78
CA ARG A 505 -51.61 19.38 -20.35
C ARG A 505 -50.49 20.36 -19.94
N PHE A 506 -49.75 20.08 -18.86
CA PHE A 506 -48.77 21.00 -18.28
C PHE A 506 -47.32 20.57 -18.49
N ILE A 507 -47.05 19.67 -19.44
CA ILE A 507 -45.68 19.25 -19.74
C ILE A 507 -45.05 20.28 -20.68
N PRO A 508 -44.00 21.01 -20.27
CA PRO A 508 -43.35 22.00 -21.13
C PRO A 508 -42.68 21.30 -22.32
N LEU A 509 -42.96 21.79 -23.53
CA LEU A 509 -42.29 21.35 -24.74
C LEU A 509 -40.83 21.82 -24.68
N LYS A 510 -39.89 20.90 -24.90
CA LYS A 510 -38.46 21.18 -25.08
C LYS A 510 -38.13 21.18 -26.56
#